data_AF-A0A2X1PQB1-F1
#
_entry.id   AF-A0A2X1PQB1-F1
#
_cell.length_a   1.000
_cell.length_b   1.000
_cell.length_c   1.000
_cell.angle_alpha   90.00
_cell.angle_beta   90.00
_cell.angle_gamma   90.00
#
_symmetry.space_group_name_H-M   'P 1'
#
loop_
_entity.id
_entity.type
_entity.pdbx_description
1 polymer ?
#
loop_
_entity_poly.entity_id
_entity_poly.type
_entity_poly.pdbx_seq_one_letter_code
_entity_poly.pdbx_strand_id
1 'polypeptide(L)'
;MAPIRLLNIIGAIIVTVGILTLAGIWNATAGLAGGLLTFGMSIVTLSFLITTPEAWVPNLGGDLPTPAYGFPYLSGVGRLVIKDIIMMAGGLTAAAECANRILARKK
;
A
#
# COMPACT_ATOMS: atom_id res chain seq x y z
N MET A 1 15.86 -6.80 -22.61
CA MET A 1 15.65 -5.34 -22.54
C MET A 1 14.22 -4.92 -22.16
N ALA A 2 13.20 -5.79 -22.26
CA ALA A 2 11.84 -5.53 -21.77
C ALA A 2 11.66 -5.32 -20.23
N PRO A 3 12.42 -5.94 -19.31
CA PRO A 3 12.09 -5.88 -17.88
C PRO A 3 12.32 -4.49 -17.25
N ILE A 4 13.31 -3.72 -17.73
CA ILE A 4 13.59 -2.36 -17.21
C ILE A 4 12.44 -1.39 -17.50
N ARG A 5 11.77 -1.52 -18.64
CA ARG A 5 10.71 -0.59 -19.04
C ARG A 5 9.48 -0.70 -18.13
N LEU A 6 9.18 -1.89 -17.62
CA LEU A 6 8.05 -2.12 -16.72
C LEU A 6 8.27 -1.46 -15.35
N LEU A 7 9.48 -1.56 -14.79
CA LEU A 7 9.82 -0.92 -13.51
C LEU A 7 9.68 0.60 -13.57
N ASN A 8 10.10 1.23 -14.67
CA ASN A 8 10.00 2.68 -14.83
C ASN A 8 8.55 3.17 -14.84
N ILE A 9 7.64 2.39 -15.44
CA ILE A 9 6.21 2.72 -15.50
C ILE A 9 5.58 2.62 -14.10
N ILE A 10 5.88 1.54 -13.36
CA ILE A 10 5.37 1.35 -12.00
C ILE A 10 5.86 2.46 -11.08
N GLY A 11 7.15 2.81 -11.16
CA GLY A 11 7.73 3.91 -10.40
C GLY A 11 7.07 5.26 -10.70
N ALA A 12 6.85 5.57 -11.98
CA ALA A 12 6.15 6.79 -12.39
C ALA A 12 4.72 6.86 -11.85
N ILE A 13 3.99 5.74 -11.87
CA ILE A 13 2.62 5.65 -11.32
C ILE A 13 2.62 5.96 -9.82
N ILE A 14 3.52 5.36 -9.04
CA ILE A 14 3.60 5.58 -7.58
C ILE A 14 3.85 7.05 -7.27
N VAL A 15 4.81 7.67 -7.95
CA VAL A 15 5.13 9.10 -7.76
C VAL A 15 3.94 9.97 -8.13
N THR A 16 3.26 9.66 -9.24
CA THR A 16 2.07 10.41 -9.69
C THR A 16 0.94 10.32 -8.68
N VAL A 17 0.66 9.13 -8.13
CA VAL A 17 -0.36 8.92 -7.09
C VAL A 17 0.01 9.70 -5.82
N GLY A 18 1.28 9.66 -5.40
CA GLY A 18 1.76 10.45 -4.25
C GLY A 18 1.57 11.95 -4.44
N ILE A 19 1.89 12.47 -5.63
CA ILE A 19 1.69 13.89 -5.98
C ILE A 19 0.19 14.23 -6.01
N LEU A 20 -0.67 13.35 -6.55
CA LEU A 20 -2.12 13.56 -6.56
C LEU A 20 -2.69 13.63 -5.15
N THR A 21 -2.25 12.76 -4.25
CA THR A 21 -2.66 12.78 -2.83
C THR A 21 -2.22 14.08 -2.16
N LEU A 22 -0.98 14.53 -2.39
CA LEU A 22 -0.48 15.82 -1.88
C LEU A 22 -1.22 17.03 -2.48
N ALA A 23 -1.57 16.96 -3.78
CA ALA A 23 -2.35 17.99 -4.45
C ALA A 23 -3.75 18.16 -3.82
N GLY A 24 -4.20 17.17 -3.04
CA GLY A 24 -5.39 17.24 -2.18
C GLY A 24 -5.45 18.41 -1.21
N ILE A 25 -4.28 18.93 -0.80
CA ILE A 25 -4.21 20.09 0.09
C ILE A 25 -4.82 21.33 -0.57
N TRP A 26 -4.58 21.52 -1.87
CA TRP A 26 -5.12 22.67 -2.63
C TRP A 26 -6.45 22.33 -3.33
N ASN A 27 -6.58 21.11 -3.85
CA ASN A 27 -7.77 20.67 -4.58
C ASN A 27 -8.32 19.36 -4.00
N ALA A 28 -9.41 19.48 -3.25
CA ALA A 28 -10.06 18.34 -2.59
C ALA A 28 -10.49 17.23 -3.58
N THR A 29 -10.88 17.55 -4.82
CA THR A 29 -11.26 16.54 -5.81
C THR A 29 -10.07 15.71 -6.26
N ALA A 30 -8.90 16.35 -6.47
CA ALA A 30 -7.66 15.66 -6.81
C ALA A 30 -7.16 14.80 -5.63
N GLY A 31 -7.26 15.33 -4.40
CA GLY A 31 -6.91 14.62 -3.17
C GLY A 31 -7.78 13.41 -2.88
N LEU A 32 -9.09 13.51 -3.15
CA LEU A 32 -10.01 12.38 -3.07
C LEU A 32 -9.57 11.26 -4.02
N ALA A 33 -9.30 11.60 -5.28
CA ALA A 33 -8.85 10.62 -6.28
C ALA A 33 -7.49 10.01 -5.88
N GLY A 34 -6.52 10.83 -5.48
CA GLY A 34 -5.20 10.35 -5.03
C GLY A 34 -5.27 9.45 -3.79
N GLY A 35 -6.07 9.83 -2.80
CA GLY A 35 -6.28 9.04 -1.58
C GLY A 35 -6.95 7.69 -1.86
N LEU A 36 -7.97 7.66 -2.74
CA LEU A 36 -8.61 6.42 -3.18
C LEU A 36 -7.67 5.52 -4.00
N LEU A 37 -6.85 6.10 -4.87
CA LEU A 37 -5.84 5.35 -5.62
C LEU A 37 -4.76 4.77 -4.70
N THR A 38 -4.33 5.53 -3.68
CA THR A 38 -3.37 5.08 -2.65
C THR A 38 -3.95 3.92 -1.84
N PHE A 39 -5.23 4.02 -1.45
CA PHE A 39 -5.95 2.97 -0.76
C PHE A 39 -6.07 1.70 -1.62
N GLY A 40 -6.49 1.83 -2.88
CA GLY A 40 -6.58 0.70 -3.81
C GLY A 40 -5.25 0.01 -4.05
N MET A 41 -4.17 0.76 -4.23
CA MET A 41 -2.81 0.22 -4.36
C MET A 41 -2.38 -0.57 -3.12
N SER A 42 -2.74 -0.08 -1.93
CA SER A 42 -2.41 -0.75 -0.67
C SER A 42 -3.15 -2.09 -0.55
N ILE A 43 -4.41 -2.17 -0.99
CA ILE A 43 -5.17 -3.45 -1.05
C ILE A 43 -4.49 -4.46 -1.96
N VAL A 44 -4.07 -4.04 -3.16
CA VAL A 44 -3.37 -4.95 -4.10
C VAL A 44 -2.10 -5.51 -3.46
N THR A 45 -1.35 -4.68 -2.74
CA THR A 45 -0.10 -5.11 -2.10
C THR A 45 -0.36 -6.00 -0.88
N LEU A 46 -1.38 -5.68 -0.07
CA LEU A 46 -1.83 -6.52 1.04
C LEU A 46 -2.37 -7.87 0.58
N SER A 47 -2.96 -7.95 -0.62
CA SER A 47 -3.45 -9.22 -1.17
C SER A 47 -2.32 -10.24 -1.31
N PHE A 48 -1.09 -9.80 -1.60
CA PHE A 48 0.08 -10.68 -1.67
C PHE A 48 0.41 -11.34 -0.33
N LEU A 49 0.07 -10.73 0.81
CA LEU A 49 0.30 -11.37 2.11
C LEU A 49 -0.61 -12.58 2.32
N ILE A 50 -1.79 -12.57 1.69
CA ILE A 50 -2.77 -13.66 1.77
C ILE A 50 -2.49 -14.70 0.67
N THR A 51 -2.20 -14.27 -0.56
CA THR A 51 -2.05 -15.17 -1.69
C THR A 51 -0.66 -15.79 -1.82
N THR A 52 0.35 -15.26 -1.12
CA THR A 52 1.75 -15.70 -1.26
C THR A 52 2.27 -16.26 0.07
N PRO A 53 2.45 -17.59 0.22
CA PRO A 53 2.89 -18.21 1.46
C PRO A 53 4.33 -17.82 1.86
N GLU A 54 5.11 -17.30 0.91
CA GLU A 54 6.48 -16.81 1.08
C GLU A 54 6.58 -15.52 1.92
N ALA A 55 5.45 -14.82 2.11
CA ALA A 55 5.36 -13.68 3.03
C ALA A 55 5.52 -14.10 4.51
N TRP A 56 5.34 -15.39 4.79
CA TRP A 56 5.45 -15.99 6.12
C TRP A 56 6.80 -16.70 6.27
N VAL A 57 7.31 -16.80 7.50
CA VAL A 57 8.55 -17.54 7.77
C VAL A 57 8.32 -19.04 7.48
N PRO A 58 9.04 -19.64 6.51
CA PRO A 58 8.88 -21.05 6.18
C PRO A 58 9.42 -21.93 7.30
N ASN A 59 8.80 -23.10 7.50
CA ASN A 59 9.31 -24.11 8.42
C ASN A 59 10.54 -24.78 7.78
N LEU A 60 11.74 -24.41 8.25
CA LEU A 60 13.01 -24.83 7.65
C LEU A 60 13.47 -26.24 8.07
N GLY A 61 12.76 -26.93 8.97
CA GLY A 61 12.91 -28.37 9.20
C GLY A 61 14.32 -28.90 9.53
N GLY A 62 15.26 -28.05 9.96
CA GLY A 62 16.65 -28.42 10.24
C GLY A 62 16.97 -28.57 11.73
N ASP A 63 18.05 -29.29 12.05
CA ASP A 63 18.57 -29.67 13.39
C ASP A 63 18.88 -28.52 14.38
N LEU A 64 18.50 -27.28 14.07
CA LEU A 64 18.46 -26.16 15.00
C LEU A 64 16.99 -25.78 15.21
N PRO A 65 16.50 -25.71 16.46
CA PRO A 65 15.10 -25.36 16.69
C PRO A 65 14.86 -23.95 16.15
N THR A 66 14.18 -23.82 15.02
CA THR A 66 13.49 -22.57 14.65
C THR A 66 12.32 -22.44 15.62
N PRO A 67 12.40 -21.61 16.67
CA PRO A 67 11.41 -21.64 17.77
C PRO A 67 10.06 -21.02 17.36
N ALA A 68 10.01 -20.41 16.18
CA ALA A 68 8.96 -19.53 15.72
C ALA A 68 8.86 -19.60 14.18
N TYR A 69 7.87 -20.33 13.67
CA TYR A 69 7.55 -20.44 12.25
C TYR A 69 6.03 -20.33 12.07
N GLY A 70 5.59 -19.87 10.89
CA GLY A 70 4.19 -19.57 10.64
C GLY A 70 3.69 -18.26 11.29
N PHE A 71 2.38 -18.10 11.37
CA PHE A 71 1.74 -16.89 11.91
C PHE A 71 2.09 -16.68 13.40
N PRO A 72 2.47 -15.48 13.87
CA PRO A 72 2.44 -14.16 13.22
C PRO A 72 3.81 -13.68 12.69
N TYR A 73 4.76 -14.58 12.41
CA TYR A 73 6.12 -14.21 12.01
C TYR A 73 6.21 -13.89 10.52
N LEU A 74 6.43 -12.61 10.23
CA LEU A 74 6.60 -12.09 8.86
C LEU A 74 8.03 -12.29 8.38
N SER A 75 8.19 -12.79 7.16
CA SER A 75 9.47 -12.85 6.48
C SER A 75 9.99 -11.43 6.15
N GLY A 76 11.21 -11.30 5.63
CA GLY A 76 11.73 -10.01 5.18
C GLY A 76 10.79 -9.30 4.19
N VAL A 77 10.10 -10.06 3.34
CA VAL A 77 9.09 -9.57 2.39
C VAL A 77 7.79 -9.21 3.12
N GLY A 78 7.36 -10.01 4.10
CA GLY A 78 6.17 -9.71 4.91
C GLY A 78 6.30 -8.40 5.71
N ARG A 79 7.50 -8.03 6.15
CA ARG A 79 7.74 -6.72 6.81
C ARG A 79 7.54 -5.53 5.88
N LEU A 80 7.73 -5.70 4.57
CA LEU A 80 7.45 -4.64 3.59
C LEU A 80 5.95 -4.33 3.49
N VAL A 81 5.08 -5.26 3.86
CA VAL A 81 3.62 -5.10 3.78
C VAL A 81 3.06 -4.23 4.91
N ILE A 82 3.76 -4.12 6.05
CA ILE A 82 3.34 -3.27 7.18
C ILE A 82 3.20 -1.81 6.75
N LYS A 83 4.09 -1.33 5.87
CA LYS A 83 4.01 0.04 5.32
C LYS A 83 2.70 0.27 4.56
N ASP A 84 2.20 -0.76 3.89
CA ASP A 84 1.00 -0.66 3.04
C ASP A 84 -0.27 -0.57 3.90
N ILE A 85 -0.26 -1.13 5.11
CA ILE A 85 -1.33 -0.89 6.10
C ILE A 85 -1.38 0.59 6.50
N ILE A 86 -0.21 1.19 6.75
CA ILE A 86 -0.11 2.62 7.09
C ILE A 86 -0.55 3.48 5.91
N MET A 87 -0.13 3.14 4.69
CA MET A 87 -0.55 3.82 3.46
C MET A 87 -2.06 3.70 3.20
N MET A 88 -2.65 2.54 3.50
CA MET A 88 -4.09 2.31 3.40
C MET A 88 -4.86 3.22 4.35
N ALA A 89 -4.45 3.27 5.63
CA ALA A 89 -5.06 4.14 6.63
C ALA A 89 -4.91 5.62 6.24
N GLY A 90 -3.69 6.06 5.89
CA GLY A 90 -3.42 7.44 5.49
C GLY A 90 -4.18 7.87 4.23
N GLY A 91 -4.20 7.01 3.20
CA GLY A 91 -4.91 7.26 1.95
C GLY A 91 -6.42 7.38 2.14
N LEU A 92 -7.02 6.51 2.97
CA LEU A 92 -8.44 6.56 3.27
C LEU A 92 -8.81 7.80 4.11
N THR A 93 -8.01 8.15 5.12
CA THR A 93 -8.23 9.36 5.92
C THR A 93 -8.12 10.63 5.06
N ALA A 94 -7.11 10.70 4.18
CA ALA A 94 -6.97 11.82 3.25
C ALA A 94 -8.15 11.94 2.29
N ALA A 95 -8.64 10.81 1.77
CA ALA A 95 -9.83 10.77 0.92
C ALA A 95 -11.08 11.21 1.69
N ALA A 96 -11.29 10.73 2.92
CA ALA A 96 -12.44 11.10 3.75
C ALA A 96 -12.46 12.60 4.08
N GLU A 97 -11.31 13.18 4.44
CA GLU A 97 -11.17 14.61 4.68
C GLU A 97 -11.48 15.43 3.42
N CYS A 98 -10.95 15.00 2.26
CA CYS A 98 -11.25 15.65 0.98
C CYS A 98 -12.74 15.54 0.61
N ALA A 99 -13.37 14.38 0.84
CA ALA A 99 -14.80 14.19 0.61
C ALA A 99 -15.65 15.14 1.46
N ASN A 100 -15.33 15.27 2.75
CA ASN A 100 -16.01 16.20 3.66
C ASN A 100 -15.89 17.65 3.18
N ARG A 101 -14.72 18.07 2.71
CA ARG A 101 -14.51 19.42 2.15
C ARG A 101 -15.34 19.66 0.88
N ILE A 102 -15.45 18.67 0.00
CA ILE A 102 -16.28 18.75 -1.22
C ILE A 102 -17.76 18.88 -0.84
N LEU A 103 -18.23 18.04 0.10
CA LEU A 103 -19.62 18.08 0.57
C LEU A 103 -19.95 19.41 1.27
N ALA A 104 -19.04 19.93 2.09
CA ALA A 104 -19.21 21.22 2.77
C ALA A 104 -19.30 22.41 1.80
N ARG A 105 -18.62 22.35 0.65
CA ARG A 105 -18.71 23.37 -0.41
C ARG A 105 -19.99 23.27 -1.25
N LYS A 106 -20.68 22.13 -1.21
CA LYS A 106 -21.89 21.86 -1.98
C LYS A 106 -23.17 22.18 -1.21
N LYS A 107 -23.04 22.50 0.08
CA LYS A 107 -24.11 22.91 0.98
C LYS A 107 -24.19 24.43 1.00
#